data_AF-A0A8T5H0P6-F1
#
_entry.id   AF-A0A8T5H0P6-F1
#
_cell.length_a   1.000
_cell.length_b   1.000
_cell.length_c   1.000
_cell.angle_alpha   90.00
_cell.angle_beta   90.00
_cell.angle_gamma   90.00
#
_symmetry.space_group_name_H-M   'P 1'
#
loop_
_entity.id
_entity.type
_entity.pdbx_description
1 polymer ?
#
loop_
_entity_poly.entity_id
_entity_poly.type
_entity_poly.pdbx_seq_one_letter_code
_entity_poly.pdbx_strand_id
1 'polypeptide(L)'
;MKFEGGNIFSIDYSTQDELLALADKLLENTDFEVKLMSRMPPRRLLEHIDISKIDLFWLTERNTEYSMPPNLVSISNEINTLNTDGEQLIIIDGFEWLIDLHGKENILNFINDISDSLYGTKSRVIFPIDELSFDSVWVSRMRKVVRHIKLDHSVEFEEYQESMEPKLSTNTPDENIKFDLGIDGAPRLSILSRLPQMGFTQALLVKRILQWRRMGLDVSELEPALNYETNESYELYRLVEEKVRRVVELENYLYHNSDEIDASELSTALFRIKQLTGIEDLEKKYYSN
;
A
#
# COMPACT_ATOMS: atom_id res chain seq x y z
N MET A 1 12.95 -7.24 -16.47
CA MET A 1 13.95 -7.44 -15.39
C MET A 1 13.64 -8.77 -14.75
N LYS A 2 14.57 -9.74 -14.68
CA LYS A 2 14.24 -11.09 -14.17
C LYS A 2 14.87 -11.27 -12.79
N PHE A 3 14.03 -11.22 -11.75
CA PHE A 3 14.40 -11.64 -10.40
C PHE A 3 14.43 -13.17 -10.38
N GLU A 4 15.64 -13.73 -10.44
CA GLU A 4 15.84 -15.18 -10.40
C GLU A 4 15.48 -15.74 -9.02
N GLY A 5 14.71 -16.85 -9.01
CA GLY A 5 14.40 -17.58 -7.79
C GLY A 5 15.66 -18.05 -7.05
N GLY A 6 15.54 -18.14 -5.73
CA GLY A 6 16.61 -18.54 -4.83
C GLY A 6 17.68 -17.48 -4.58
N ASN A 7 17.37 -16.20 -4.84
CA ASN A 7 18.30 -15.10 -4.66
C ASN A 7 17.67 -13.94 -3.89
N ILE A 8 18.56 -13.14 -3.27
CA ILE A 8 18.22 -11.86 -2.64
C ILE A 8 18.68 -10.72 -3.55
N PHE A 9 17.83 -9.71 -3.68
CA PHE A 9 18.09 -8.51 -4.45
C PHE A 9 17.99 -7.27 -3.59
N SER A 10 18.74 -6.24 -3.94
CA SER A 10 18.48 -4.89 -3.48
C SER A 10 18.18 -3.98 -4.65
N ILE A 11 17.33 -3.00 -4.40
CA ILE A 11 16.95 -1.97 -5.36
C ILE A 11 17.13 -0.61 -4.71
N ASP A 12 17.71 0.33 -5.44
CA ASP A 12 17.75 1.71 -5.00
C ASP A 12 16.37 2.34 -5.15
N TYR A 13 15.99 3.15 -4.16
CA TYR A 13 14.86 4.07 -4.27
C TYR A 13 15.28 5.44 -3.73
N SER A 14 14.78 6.50 -4.36
CA SER A 14 15.02 7.87 -3.88
C SER A 14 13.86 8.37 -3.04
N THR A 15 12.64 7.87 -3.30
CA THR A 15 11.43 8.24 -2.56
C THR A 15 10.53 7.03 -2.28
N GLN A 16 9.70 7.14 -1.23
CA GLN A 16 8.72 6.09 -0.91
C GLN A 16 7.70 5.89 -2.04
N ASP A 17 7.33 6.96 -2.75
CA ASP A 17 6.42 6.90 -3.89
C ASP A 17 6.99 6.04 -5.04
N GLU A 18 8.30 6.16 -5.33
CA GLU A 18 8.99 5.33 -6.32
C GLU A 18 8.97 3.86 -5.93
N LEU A 19 9.24 3.56 -4.66
CA LEU A 19 9.19 2.20 -4.14
C LEU A 19 7.79 1.60 -4.33
N LEU A 20 6.74 2.31 -3.95
CA LEU A 20 5.37 1.81 -4.06
C LEU A 20 4.93 1.66 -5.52
N ALA A 21 5.32 2.58 -6.41
CA ALA A 21 5.06 2.47 -7.84
C ALA A 21 5.78 1.26 -8.46
N LEU A 22 7.01 0.98 -8.03
CA LEU A 22 7.73 -0.22 -8.43
C LEU A 22 7.05 -1.48 -7.89
N ALA A 23 6.64 -1.48 -6.62
CA ALA A 23 5.89 -2.59 -6.04
C ALA A 23 4.65 -2.86 -6.88
N ASP A 24 3.82 -1.84 -7.17
CA ASP A 24 2.63 -1.97 -8.03
C ASP A 24 2.95 -2.60 -9.39
N LYS A 25 4.01 -2.14 -10.06
CA LYS A 25 4.45 -2.70 -11.33
C LYS A 25 4.90 -4.16 -11.22
N LEU A 26 5.48 -4.56 -10.08
CA LEU A 26 5.82 -5.96 -9.81
C LEU A 26 4.57 -6.79 -9.52
N LEU A 27 3.53 -6.20 -8.91
CA LEU A 27 2.22 -6.85 -8.67
C LEU A 27 1.43 -7.09 -9.96
N GLU A 28 1.56 -6.22 -10.95
CA GLU A 28 0.95 -6.44 -12.27
C GLU A 28 1.48 -7.70 -12.98
N ASN A 29 2.65 -8.20 -12.57
CA ASN A 29 3.21 -9.43 -13.12
C ASN A 29 2.60 -10.66 -12.43
N THR A 30 1.60 -11.24 -13.09
CA THR A 30 0.74 -12.32 -12.58
C THR A 30 1.44 -13.64 -12.28
N ASP A 31 2.72 -13.77 -12.63
CA ASP A 31 3.48 -15.01 -12.41
C ASP A 31 3.92 -15.17 -10.94
N PHE A 32 3.78 -14.14 -10.10
CA PHE A 32 4.28 -14.14 -8.72
C PHE A 32 3.15 -14.10 -7.67
N GLU A 33 3.29 -14.93 -6.65
CA GLU A 33 2.64 -14.69 -5.36
C GLU A 33 3.48 -13.66 -4.60
N VAL A 34 2.91 -12.49 -4.33
CA VAL A 34 3.68 -11.37 -3.75
C VAL A 34 3.34 -11.17 -2.28
N LYS A 35 4.37 -11.23 -1.43
CA LYS A 35 4.32 -10.84 -0.03
C LYS A 35 4.96 -9.47 0.14
N LEU A 36 4.30 -8.54 0.82
CA LEU A 36 4.84 -7.22 1.16
C LEU A 36 4.94 -7.07 2.67
N MET A 37 6.15 -6.90 3.18
CA MET A 37 6.43 -6.52 4.55
C MET A 37 6.83 -5.05 4.56
N SER A 38 6.00 -4.17 5.13
CA SER A 38 6.24 -2.73 5.10
C SER A 38 5.96 -2.09 6.46
N ARG A 39 6.69 -1.02 6.76
CA ARG A 39 6.42 -0.14 7.91
C ARG A 39 5.17 0.72 7.70
N MET A 40 4.75 0.91 6.44
CA MET A 40 3.58 1.69 6.13
C MET A 40 2.32 0.94 6.55
N PRO A 41 1.40 1.60 7.28
CA PRO A 41 0.13 0.98 7.62
C PRO A 41 -0.65 0.69 6.33
N PRO A 42 -1.38 -0.44 6.24
CA PRO A 42 -2.12 -0.82 5.03
C PRO A 42 -3.05 0.25 4.47
N ARG A 43 -3.65 1.09 5.33
CA ARG A 43 -4.47 2.24 4.88
C ARG A 43 -3.69 3.19 3.96
N ARG A 44 -2.42 3.44 4.27
CA ARG A 44 -1.54 4.23 3.41
C ARG A 44 -1.11 3.44 2.18
N LEU A 45 -0.93 2.12 2.27
CA LEU A 45 -0.57 1.31 1.12
C LEU A 45 -1.70 1.22 0.07
N LEU A 46 -2.96 1.20 0.50
CA LEU A 46 -4.14 1.30 -0.39
C LEU A 46 -4.10 2.53 -1.31
N GLU A 47 -3.42 3.59 -0.88
CA GLU A 47 -3.24 4.79 -1.69
C GLU A 47 -2.28 4.58 -2.88
N HIS A 48 -1.54 3.47 -2.92
CA HIS A 48 -0.47 3.29 -3.91
C HIS A 48 -0.47 1.94 -4.60
N ILE A 49 -0.99 0.88 -3.97
CA ILE A 49 -0.97 -0.49 -4.51
C ILE A 49 -2.31 -1.19 -4.29
N ASP A 50 -2.65 -2.12 -5.18
CA ASP A 50 -3.82 -2.99 -5.02
C ASP A 50 -3.51 -4.09 -4.00
N ILE A 51 -3.91 -3.85 -2.74
CA ILE A 51 -3.59 -4.78 -1.64
C ILE A 51 -4.33 -6.13 -1.74
N SER A 52 -5.37 -6.24 -2.58
CA SER A 52 -6.16 -7.48 -2.70
C SER A 52 -5.39 -8.63 -3.37
N LYS A 53 -4.28 -8.29 -4.05
CA LYS A 53 -3.43 -9.22 -4.80
C LYS A 53 -2.15 -9.59 -4.07
N ILE A 54 -2.00 -9.17 -2.81
CA ILE A 54 -0.78 -9.37 -2.02
C ILE A 54 -1.08 -9.91 -0.64
N ASP A 55 -0.15 -10.70 -0.13
CA ASP A 55 -0.08 -11.02 1.29
C ASP A 55 0.67 -9.90 2.01
N LEU A 56 -0.08 -9.11 2.78
CA LEU A 56 0.44 -7.91 3.42
C LEU A 56 0.81 -8.17 4.89
N PHE A 57 2.00 -7.70 5.28
CA PHE A 57 2.50 -7.72 6.65
C PHE A 57 2.94 -6.32 7.07
N TRP A 58 2.20 -5.72 7.98
CA TRP A 58 2.54 -4.42 8.55
C TRP A 58 3.54 -4.60 9.69
N LEU A 59 4.78 -4.15 9.50
CA LEU A 59 5.85 -4.23 10.49
C LEU A 59 5.60 -3.24 11.63
N THR A 60 5.02 -3.73 12.74
CA THR A 60 4.62 -2.90 13.88
C THR A 60 4.52 -3.73 15.17
N GLU A 61 4.72 -3.07 16.32
CA GLU A 61 4.48 -3.65 17.65
C GLU A 61 2.99 -3.68 18.02
N ARG A 62 2.14 -3.03 17.22
CA ARG A 62 0.69 -3.03 17.44
C ARG A 62 0.14 -4.41 17.13
N ASN A 63 -0.84 -4.84 17.92
CA ASN A 63 -1.52 -6.11 17.68
C ASN A 63 -2.78 -5.86 16.86
N THR A 64 -2.66 -6.00 15.54
CA THR A 64 -3.76 -5.77 14.60
C THR A 64 -3.82 -6.86 13.55
N GLU A 65 -4.88 -6.86 12.74
CA GLU A 65 -4.88 -7.66 11.52
C GLU A 65 -3.72 -7.21 10.61
N TYR A 66 -3.09 -8.17 9.93
CA TYR A 66 -1.84 -7.98 9.17
C TYR A 66 -0.62 -7.50 9.97
N SER A 67 -0.70 -7.29 11.29
CA SER A 67 0.49 -6.87 12.06
C SER A 67 1.50 -8.00 12.14
N MET A 68 2.75 -7.66 11.87
CA MET A 68 3.90 -8.50 12.16
C MET A 68 4.86 -7.72 13.07
N PRO A 69 5.26 -8.29 14.21
CA PRO A 69 6.27 -7.64 15.04
C PRO A 69 7.58 -7.51 14.26
N PRO A 70 8.26 -6.35 14.32
CA PRO A 70 9.42 -6.02 13.49
C PRO A 70 10.71 -6.68 13.97
N ASN A 71 10.65 -7.97 14.30
CA ASN A 71 11.79 -8.76 14.73
C ASN A 71 12.21 -9.76 13.64
N LEU A 72 13.51 -10.05 13.58
CA LEU A 72 14.09 -10.88 12.52
C LEU A 72 13.58 -12.33 12.54
N VAL A 73 13.17 -12.84 13.71
CA VAL A 73 12.63 -14.21 13.83
C VAL A 73 11.27 -14.30 13.15
N SER A 74 10.36 -13.36 13.41
CA SER A 74 9.04 -13.32 12.78
C SER A 74 9.14 -13.14 11.27
N ILE A 75 10.01 -12.24 10.82
CA ILE A 75 10.26 -12.02 9.39
C ILE A 75 10.83 -13.28 8.74
N SER A 76 11.85 -13.92 9.35
CA SER A 76 12.44 -15.16 8.82
C SER A 76 11.43 -16.29 8.75
N ASN A 77 10.61 -16.48 9.79
CA ASN A 77 9.59 -17.51 9.80
C ASN A 77 8.60 -17.33 8.65
N GLU A 78 8.19 -16.09 8.35
CA GLU A 78 7.25 -15.80 7.26
C GLU A 78 7.87 -15.87 5.85
N ILE A 79 9.17 -15.60 5.74
CA ILE A 79 9.91 -15.89 4.51
C ILE A 79 9.96 -17.41 4.28
N ASN A 80 10.09 -18.19 5.35
CA ASN A 80 10.23 -19.64 5.32
C ASN A 80 8.88 -20.40 5.33
N THR A 81 7.73 -19.73 5.51
CA THR A 81 6.40 -20.30 5.22
C THR A 81 6.24 -20.41 3.71
N LEU A 82 6.92 -21.40 3.15
CA LEU A 82 7.05 -21.64 1.72
C LEU A 82 5.81 -22.32 1.15
N ASN A 83 5.23 -21.72 0.11
CA ASN A 83 4.47 -22.44 -0.90
C ASN A 83 5.48 -23.03 -1.90
N THR A 84 5.83 -24.31 -1.76
CA THR A 84 6.93 -24.93 -2.52
C THR A 84 6.71 -25.03 -4.03
N ASP A 85 5.48 -24.83 -4.52
CA ASP A 85 5.15 -25.06 -5.92
C ASP A 85 5.15 -23.76 -6.77
N GLY A 86 4.94 -22.59 -6.14
CA GLY A 86 4.76 -21.30 -6.80
C GLY A 86 6.03 -20.44 -6.90
N GLU A 87 6.02 -19.48 -7.82
CA GLU A 87 7.04 -18.43 -7.91
C GLU A 87 6.66 -17.32 -6.91
N GLN A 88 7.43 -17.17 -5.83
CA GLN A 88 7.14 -16.19 -4.77
C GLN A 88 8.06 -14.98 -4.83
N LEU A 89 7.51 -13.79 -4.64
CA LEU A 89 8.24 -12.53 -4.53
C LEU A 89 7.97 -11.89 -3.17
N ILE A 90 9.01 -11.66 -2.37
CA ILE A 90 8.88 -11.07 -1.05
C ILE A 90 9.58 -9.71 -1.06
N ILE A 91 8.87 -8.64 -0.72
CA ILE A 91 9.41 -7.29 -0.63
C ILE A 91 9.45 -6.89 0.84
N ILE A 92 10.61 -6.44 1.33
CA ILE A 92 10.80 -6.03 2.73
C ILE A 92 11.24 -4.57 2.78
N ASP A 93 10.26 -3.69 2.95
CA ASP A 93 10.42 -2.24 3.04
C ASP A 93 10.82 -1.79 4.46
N GLY A 94 11.53 -0.67 4.55
CA GLY A 94 12.03 -0.11 5.81
C GLY A 94 13.26 -0.83 6.36
N PHE A 95 14.14 -1.27 5.48
CA PHE A 95 15.31 -2.07 5.82
C PHE A 95 16.35 -1.29 6.65
N GLU A 96 16.50 0.01 6.39
CA GLU A 96 17.29 0.96 7.19
C GLU A 96 16.88 0.91 8.66
N TRP A 97 15.57 0.91 8.89
CA TRP A 97 15.02 0.88 10.24
C TRP A 97 15.22 -0.47 10.94
N LEU A 98 15.17 -1.57 10.20
CA LEU A 98 15.54 -2.88 10.75
C LEU A 98 17.02 -2.92 11.17
N ILE A 99 17.91 -2.23 10.45
CA ILE A 99 19.31 -2.06 10.84
C ILE A 99 19.44 -1.22 12.11
N ASP A 100 18.70 -0.12 12.23
CA ASP A 100 18.69 0.68 13.45
C ASP A 100 18.18 -0.11 14.66
N LEU A 101 17.18 -0.98 14.46
CA LEU A 101 16.56 -1.77 15.53
C LEU A 101 17.42 -2.95 15.97
N HIS A 102 18.01 -3.69 15.03
CA HIS A 102 18.71 -4.97 15.32
C HIS A 102 20.22 -4.87 15.23
N GLY A 103 20.76 -3.81 14.65
CA GLY A 103 22.18 -3.61 14.41
C GLY A 103 22.70 -4.28 13.14
N LYS A 104 23.71 -3.63 12.54
CA LYS A 104 24.30 -3.98 11.24
C LYS A 104 24.75 -5.44 11.10
N GLU A 105 25.43 -5.99 12.11
CA GLU A 105 25.98 -7.36 12.05
C GLU A 105 24.88 -8.42 12.14
N ASN A 106 23.86 -8.20 12.97
CA ASN A 106 22.71 -9.12 13.06
C ASN A 106 21.93 -9.16 11.74
N ILE A 107 21.78 -8.01 11.08
CA ILE A 107 21.14 -7.95 9.76
C ILE A 107 21.96 -8.65 8.67
N LEU A 108 23.29 -8.54 8.69
CA LEU A 108 24.14 -9.30 7.76
C LEU A 108 24.01 -10.81 7.97
N ASN A 109 23.98 -11.28 9.22
CA ASN A 109 23.74 -12.69 9.54
C ASN A 109 22.35 -13.13 9.05
N PHE A 110 21.33 -12.32 9.31
CA PHE A 110 19.98 -12.57 8.82
C PHE A 110 19.88 -12.64 7.29
N ILE A 111 20.60 -11.77 6.56
CA ILE A 111 20.69 -11.86 5.09
C ILE A 111 21.33 -13.19 4.65
N ASN A 112 22.40 -13.64 5.33
CA ASN A 112 23.03 -14.93 5.02
C ASN A 112 22.04 -16.07 5.26
N ASP A 113 21.36 -16.08 6.41
CA ASP A 113 20.41 -17.13 6.78
C ASP A 113 19.25 -17.21 5.78
N ILE A 114 18.71 -16.05 5.33
CA ILE A 114 17.71 -16.01 4.26
C ILE A 114 18.28 -16.53 2.94
N SER A 115 19.51 -16.14 2.59
CA SER A 115 20.11 -16.57 1.32
C SER A 115 20.26 -18.08 1.26
N ASP A 116 20.65 -18.68 2.39
CA ASP A 116 20.78 -20.13 2.51
C ASP A 116 19.40 -20.81 2.46
N SER A 117 18.36 -20.23 3.07
CA SER A 117 17.00 -20.79 3.03
C SER A 117 16.33 -20.67 1.65
N LEU A 118 16.65 -19.61 0.90
CA LEU A 118 16.16 -19.41 -0.46
C LEU A 118 16.84 -20.34 -1.47
N TYR A 119 18.05 -20.83 -1.19
CA TYR A 119 18.82 -21.61 -2.16
C TYR A 119 18.05 -22.83 -2.68
N GLY A 120 17.92 -22.93 -4.01
CA GLY A 120 17.18 -24.03 -4.66
C GLY A 120 15.66 -23.89 -4.64
N THR A 121 15.13 -22.81 -4.06
CA THR A 121 13.69 -22.48 -4.10
C THR A 121 13.36 -21.56 -5.28
N LYS A 122 12.07 -21.39 -5.55
CA LYS A 122 11.55 -20.37 -6.47
C LYS A 122 11.27 -19.04 -5.76
N SER A 123 11.51 -18.92 -4.46
CA SER A 123 11.25 -17.67 -3.74
C SER A 123 12.38 -16.68 -3.98
N ARG A 124 12.07 -15.38 -3.99
CA ARG A 124 13.07 -14.32 -4.04
C ARG A 124 12.71 -13.21 -3.08
N VAL A 125 13.73 -12.57 -2.51
CA VAL A 125 13.56 -11.46 -1.57
C VAL A 125 14.14 -10.20 -2.18
N ILE A 126 13.42 -9.09 -2.05
CA ILE A 126 13.86 -7.76 -2.45
C ILE A 126 13.92 -6.87 -1.21
N PHE A 127 15.08 -6.24 -1.01
CA PHE A 127 15.28 -5.15 -0.07
C PHE A 127 15.37 -3.83 -0.82
N PRO A 128 14.32 -3.01 -0.80
CA PRO A 128 14.45 -1.60 -1.10
C PRO A 128 15.40 -0.95 -0.11
N ILE A 129 16.42 -0.27 -0.62
CA ILE A 129 17.37 0.47 0.21
C ILE A 129 17.65 1.85 -0.38
N ASP A 130 17.92 2.81 0.48
CA ASP A 130 18.69 4.00 0.14
C ASP A 130 20.16 3.73 0.46
N GLU A 131 20.97 3.45 -0.57
CA GLU A 131 22.40 3.17 -0.37
C GLU A 131 23.17 4.30 0.32
N LEU A 132 22.71 5.56 0.21
CA LEU A 132 23.35 6.71 0.84
C LEU A 132 23.16 6.71 2.36
N SER A 133 22.17 5.97 2.86
CA SER A 133 21.91 5.80 4.29
C SER A 133 22.90 4.83 4.97
N PHE A 134 23.76 4.15 4.20
CA PHE A 134 24.69 3.14 4.72
C PHE A 134 26.16 3.49 4.48
N ASP A 135 27.04 2.99 5.35
CA ASP A 135 28.47 3.10 5.12
C ASP A 135 28.93 2.12 4.03
N SER A 136 29.93 2.55 3.25
CA SER A 136 30.42 1.79 2.08
C SER A 136 30.97 0.42 2.43
N VAL A 137 31.50 0.23 3.65
CA VAL A 137 32.05 -1.05 4.09
C VAL A 137 30.91 -2.05 4.31
N TRP A 138 29.85 -1.61 4.98
CA TRP A 138 28.66 -2.42 5.20
C TRP A 138 27.96 -2.79 3.88
N VAL A 139 27.76 -1.83 2.98
CA VAL A 139 27.20 -2.08 1.63
C VAL A 139 28.04 -3.09 0.86
N SER A 140 29.37 -2.99 0.91
CA SER A 140 30.26 -3.94 0.26
C SER A 140 30.15 -5.36 0.83
N ARG A 141 29.86 -5.52 2.12
CA ARG A 141 29.61 -6.84 2.75
C ARG A 141 28.27 -7.41 2.32
N MET A 142 27.21 -6.59 2.36
CA MET A 142 25.86 -6.97 1.95
C MET A 142 25.84 -7.44 0.48
N ARG A 143 26.51 -6.71 -0.41
CA ARG A 143 26.62 -7.03 -1.85
C ARG A 143 27.34 -8.33 -2.18
N LYS A 144 27.95 -9.02 -1.21
CA LYS A 144 28.49 -10.39 -1.42
C LYS A 144 27.40 -11.44 -1.56
N VAL A 145 26.23 -11.15 -1.00
CA VAL A 145 25.06 -12.05 -0.96
C VAL A 145 23.92 -11.46 -1.77
N VAL A 146 23.71 -10.16 -1.63
CA VAL A 146 22.60 -9.43 -2.24
C VAL A 146 22.99 -8.91 -3.62
N ARG A 147 22.22 -9.28 -4.65
CA ARG A 147 22.39 -8.77 -6.01
C ARG A 147 21.73 -7.40 -6.13
N HIS A 148 22.56 -6.37 -6.21
CA HIS A 148 22.07 -5.01 -6.36
C HIS A 148 21.62 -4.72 -7.80
N ILE A 149 20.43 -4.14 -7.95
CA ILE A 149 19.84 -3.73 -9.22
C ILE A 149 19.64 -2.22 -9.22
N LYS A 150 20.24 -1.56 -10.20
CA LYS A 150 19.95 -0.15 -10.49
C LYS A 150 18.72 -0.06 -11.38
N LEU A 151 17.72 0.68 -10.92
CA LEU A 151 16.61 1.07 -11.78
C LEU A 151 17.07 2.28 -12.61
N ASP A 152 17.01 2.16 -13.94
CA ASP A 152 17.17 3.32 -14.81
C ASP A 152 15.95 4.23 -14.57
N HIS A 153 16.15 5.29 -13.78
CA HIS A 153 15.18 6.36 -13.54
C HIS A 153 14.90 7.07 -14.88
N SER A 154 13.99 6.51 -15.67
CA SER A 154 13.44 7.12 -16.89
C SER A 154 11.96 7.45 -16.66
N VAL A 155 11.66 8.01 -15.50
CA VAL A 155 10.43 8.73 -15.27
C VAL A 155 10.83 10.06 -14.63
N GLU A 156 10.74 11.14 -15.41
CA GLU A 156 10.74 12.50 -14.90
C GLU A 156 9.55 12.64 -13.94
N PHE A 157 9.78 12.36 -12.66
CA PHE A 157 8.92 12.87 -11.61
C PHE A 157 9.51 14.22 -11.21
N GLU A 158 8.80 15.30 -11.56
CA GLU A 158 9.06 16.61 -10.97
C GLU A 158 8.95 16.48 -9.45
N GLU A 159 10.11 16.50 -8.81
CA GLU A 159 10.30 16.47 -7.38
C GLU A 159 9.71 17.75 -6.77
N TYR A 160 8.44 17.70 -6.35
CA TYR A 160 7.90 18.76 -5.51
C TYR A 160 8.46 18.58 -4.10
N GLN A 161 9.43 19.43 -3.75
CA GLN A 161 9.86 19.66 -2.38
C GLN A 161 8.64 20.02 -1.53
N GLU A 162 8.21 19.10 -0.67
CA GLU A 162 7.17 19.33 0.34
C GLU A 162 7.72 20.24 1.44
N SER A 163 7.87 21.53 1.15
CA SER A 163 8.02 22.54 2.19
C SER A 163 6.65 23.13 2.47
N MET A 164 5.92 22.51 3.41
CA MET A 164 5.05 23.18 4.38
C MET A 164 4.42 22.10 5.28
N GLU A 165 4.94 21.98 6.49
CA GLU A 165 4.35 21.16 7.55
C GLU A 165 2.83 21.42 7.67
N PRO A 166 1.97 20.42 7.46
CA PRO A 166 0.64 20.46 8.04
C PRO A 166 0.80 20.02 9.49
N LYS A 167 0.46 20.92 10.41
CA LYS A 167 0.39 20.65 11.85
C LYS A 167 -0.28 19.30 12.09
N LEU A 168 0.48 18.36 12.64
CA LEU A 168 0.00 17.11 13.19
C LEU A 168 -1.19 17.44 14.10
N SER A 169 -2.39 17.04 13.70
CA SER A 169 -3.50 16.94 14.63
C SER A 169 -3.24 15.70 15.48
N THR A 170 -2.51 15.90 16.56
CA THR A 170 -2.41 14.95 17.67
C THR A 170 -3.77 14.89 18.36
N ASN A 171 -4.57 13.87 18.04
CA ASN A 171 -5.58 13.36 18.94
C ASN A 171 -5.35 11.84 19.08
N THR A 172 -4.59 11.53 20.14
CA THR A 172 -4.71 10.45 21.14
C THR A 172 -5.16 9.01 20.77
N PRO A 173 -4.75 8.02 21.59
CA PRO A 173 -4.28 6.73 21.15
C PRO A 173 -5.29 5.58 21.34
N ASP A 174 -4.94 4.45 20.75
CA ASP A 174 -5.39 3.10 21.10
C ASP A 174 -6.81 2.72 20.67
N GLU A 175 -6.93 2.23 19.43
CA GLU A 175 -7.96 1.26 19.07
C GLU A 175 -7.33 0.23 18.12
N ASN A 176 -7.58 -1.05 18.40
CA ASN A 176 -7.24 -2.18 17.54
C ASN A 176 -7.70 -1.91 16.10
N ILE A 177 -6.77 -1.54 15.20
CA ILE A 177 -7.09 -1.31 13.79
C ILE A 177 -7.20 -2.67 13.09
N LYS A 178 -8.35 -3.34 13.23
CA LYS A 178 -8.70 -4.44 12.34
C LYS A 178 -8.80 -3.92 10.91
N PHE A 179 -8.29 -4.69 9.96
CA PHE A 179 -8.43 -4.41 8.56
C PHE A 179 -9.56 -5.28 8.04
N ASP A 180 -10.79 -4.86 8.29
CA ASP A 180 -11.93 -5.58 7.78
C ASP A 180 -11.87 -5.52 6.25
N LEU A 181 -11.58 -6.65 5.62
CA LEU A 181 -12.09 -6.90 4.27
C LEU A 181 -13.61 -6.79 4.35
N GLY A 182 -14.22 -6.17 3.35
CA GLY A 182 -15.66 -6.16 3.24
C GLY A 182 -16.22 -7.59 3.21
N ILE A 183 -17.52 -7.75 3.47
CA ILE A 183 -18.21 -9.04 3.33
C ILE A 183 -18.05 -9.68 1.93
N ASP A 184 -17.67 -8.89 0.93
CA ASP A 184 -17.40 -9.25 -0.45
C ASP A 184 -15.91 -9.51 -0.76
N GLY A 185 -15.04 -9.43 0.25
CA GLY A 185 -13.58 -9.55 0.11
C GLY A 185 -12.90 -8.31 -0.48
N ALA A 186 -13.66 -7.25 -0.79
CA ALA A 186 -13.10 -6.00 -1.28
C ALA A 186 -12.47 -5.19 -0.13
N PRO A 187 -11.46 -4.35 -0.41
CA PRO A 187 -10.94 -3.44 0.59
C PRO A 187 -12.04 -2.48 1.05
N ARG A 188 -12.15 -2.28 2.37
CA ARG A 188 -13.01 -1.24 2.93
C ARG A 188 -12.56 0.15 2.52
N LEU A 189 -13.53 1.03 2.37
CA LEU A 189 -13.28 2.41 2.00
C LEU A 189 -12.59 3.14 3.14
N SER A 190 -11.62 3.98 2.78
CA SER A 190 -10.89 4.82 3.71
C SER A 190 -10.92 6.28 3.26
N ILE A 191 -10.93 7.19 4.22
CA ILE A 191 -10.91 8.62 3.93
C ILE A 191 -9.49 9.02 3.51
N LEU A 192 -9.36 9.53 2.29
CA LEU A 192 -8.12 10.11 1.77
C LEU A 192 -8.05 11.62 2.07
N SER A 193 -6.84 12.18 2.09
CA SER A 193 -6.63 13.64 2.20
C SER A 193 -7.22 14.37 1.00
N ARG A 194 -7.69 15.62 1.18
CA ARG A 194 -8.15 16.44 0.04
C ARG A 194 -6.96 16.91 -0.78
N LEU A 195 -7.08 16.90 -2.10
CA LEU A 195 -6.12 17.59 -2.95
C LEU A 195 -6.41 19.09 -2.88
N PRO A 196 -5.42 19.93 -2.53
CA PRO A 196 -5.59 21.37 -2.56
C PRO A 196 -5.74 21.85 -4.00
N GLN A 197 -6.48 22.95 -4.20
CA GLN A 197 -6.57 23.59 -5.52
C GLN A 197 -5.20 24.16 -5.94
N MET A 198 -4.47 24.72 -4.97
CA MET A 198 -3.10 25.18 -5.20
C MET A 198 -2.19 23.97 -5.41
N GLY A 199 -1.49 23.94 -6.55
CA GLY A 199 -0.64 22.82 -6.93
C GLY A 199 -1.40 21.60 -7.48
N PHE A 200 -2.71 21.73 -7.76
CA PHE A 200 -3.47 20.68 -8.43
C PHE A 200 -2.94 20.48 -9.86
N THR A 201 -2.64 19.23 -10.22
CA THR A 201 -2.15 18.84 -11.54
C THR A 201 -2.93 17.64 -12.06
N GLN A 202 -2.91 17.43 -13.38
CA GLN A 202 -3.50 16.23 -13.98
C GLN A 202 -2.84 14.94 -13.45
N ALA A 203 -1.53 14.95 -13.19
CA ALA A 203 -0.83 13.82 -12.59
C ALA A 203 -1.38 13.45 -11.20
N LEU A 204 -1.66 14.45 -10.35
CA LEU A 204 -2.29 14.22 -9.04
C LEU A 204 -3.71 13.67 -9.18
N LEU A 205 -4.48 14.17 -10.16
CA LEU A 205 -5.81 13.66 -10.45
C LEU A 205 -5.79 12.19 -10.90
N VAL A 206 -4.86 11.82 -11.80
CA VAL A 206 -4.68 10.41 -12.21
C VAL A 206 -4.34 9.53 -11.02
N LYS A 207 -3.38 9.93 -10.18
CA LYS A 207 -3.03 9.19 -8.95
C LYS A 207 -4.27 8.99 -8.07
N ARG A 208 -5.08 10.04 -7.88
CA ARG A 208 -6.30 9.98 -7.08
C ARG A 208 -7.39 9.08 -7.67
N ILE A 209 -7.59 9.08 -8.98
CA ILE A 209 -8.53 8.18 -9.65
C ILE A 209 -8.12 6.72 -9.40
N LEU A 210 -6.83 6.40 -9.54
CA LEU A 210 -6.30 5.06 -9.29
C LEU A 210 -6.49 4.63 -7.83
N GLN A 211 -6.24 5.53 -6.87
CA GLN A 211 -6.49 5.30 -5.44
C GLN A 211 -7.92 4.84 -5.17
N TRP A 212 -8.90 5.58 -5.67
CA TRP A 212 -10.31 5.24 -5.49
C TRP A 212 -10.70 3.94 -6.19
N ARG A 213 -10.15 3.67 -7.38
CA ARG A 213 -10.37 2.39 -8.08
C ARG A 213 -9.84 1.19 -7.30
N ARG A 214 -8.66 1.30 -6.70
CA ARG A 214 -8.08 0.25 -5.84
C ARG A 214 -8.92 0.00 -4.59
N MET A 215 -9.63 1.01 -4.10
CA MET A 215 -10.63 0.88 -3.03
C MET A 215 -11.97 0.28 -3.51
N GLY A 216 -12.07 -0.09 -4.80
CA GLY A 216 -13.27 -0.65 -5.41
C GLY A 216 -14.32 0.37 -5.83
N LEU A 217 -14.01 1.67 -5.82
CA LEU A 217 -14.94 2.72 -6.26
C LEU A 217 -14.93 2.88 -7.79
N ASP A 218 -16.11 2.97 -8.36
CA ASP A 218 -16.32 3.39 -9.73
C ASP A 218 -16.35 4.93 -9.81
N VAL A 219 -15.21 5.49 -10.17
CA VAL A 219 -15.01 6.93 -10.38
C VAL A 219 -14.95 7.28 -11.87
N SER A 220 -15.60 6.50 -12.72
CA SER A 220 -15.67 6.75 -14.17
C SER A 220 -16.20 8.14 -14.52
N GLU A 221 -17.10 8.72 -13.71
CA GLU A 221 -17.60 10.09 -13.93
C GLU A 221 -16.50 11.17 -13.88
N LEU A 222 -15.35 10.86 -13.26
CA LEU A 222 -14.21 11.77 -13.13
C LEU A 222 -13.20 11.62 -14.29
N GLU A 223 -13.25 10.55 -15.10
CA GLU A 223 -12.33 10.37 -16.22
C GLU A 223 -12.31 11.53 -17.24
N PRO A 224 -13.45 12.16 -17.59
CA PRO A 224 -13.44 13.29 -18.51
C PRO A 224 -12.59 14.46 -18.02
N ALA A 225 -12.44 14.64 -16.69
CA ALA A 225 -11.62 15.71 -16.09
C ALA A 225 -10.14 15.64 -16.49
N LEU A 226 -9.65 14.47 -16.93
CA LEU A 226 -8.27 14.32 -17.39
C LEU A 226 -7.99 15.10 -18.68
N ASN A 227 -9.03 15.45 -19.44
CA ASN A 227 -8.91 16.20 -20.69
C ASN A 227 -9.34 17.67 -20.54
N TYR A 228 -9.71 18.11 -19.33
CA TYR A 228 -10.13 19.49 -19.07
C TYR A 228 -8.95 20.37 -18.67
N GLU A 229 -9.19 21.68 -18.67
CA GLU A 229 -8.30 22.67 -18.08
C GLU A 229 -8.26 22.52 -16.55
N THR A 230 -7.12 22.82 -15.92
CA THR A 230 -6.85 22.54 -14.49
C THR A 230 -7.96 22.97 -13.53
N ASN A 231 -8.56 24.14 -13.75
CA ASN A 231 -9.63 24.63 -12.88
C ASN A 231 -10.93 23.82 -13.04
N GLU A 232 -11.31 23.49 -14.27
CA GLU A 232 -12.50 22.68 -14.55
C GLU A 232 -12.32 21.23 -14.09
N SER A 233 -11.10 20.68 -14.27
CA SER A 233 -10.72 19.39 -13.70
C SER A 233 -10.85 19.38 -12.17
N TYR A 234 -10.39 20.44 -11.50
CA TYR A 234 -10.48 20.56 -10.05
C TYR A 234 -11.93 20.65 -9.56
N GLU A 235 -12.78 21.40 -10.25
CA GLU A 235 -14.19 21.52 -9.89
C GLU A 235 -14.92 20.18 -10.00
N LEU A 236 -14.69 19.42 -11.08
CA LEU A 236 -15.28 18.08 -11.20
C LEU A 236 -14.70 17.13 -10.14
N TYR A 237 -13.38 17.15 -9.91
CA TYR A 237 -12.74 16.41 -8.83
C TYR A 237 -13.40 16.68 -7.47
N ARG A 238 -13.61 17.95 -7.11
CA ARG A 238 -14.21 18.35 -5.83
C ARG A 238 -15.61 17.77 -5.67
N LEU A 239 -16.43 17.75 -6.71
CA LEU A 239 -17.78 17.18 -6.67
C LEU A 239 -17.74 15.66 -6.43
N VAL A 240 -16.86 14.95 -7.13
CA VAL A 240 -16.69 13.49 -6.93
C VAL A 240 -16.11 13.20 -5.55
N GLU A 241 -15.17 14.00 -5.07
CA GLU A 241 -14.54 13.87 -3.77
C GLU A 241 -15.55 13.93 -2.62
N GLU A 242 -16.50 14.87 -2.67
CA GLU A 242 -17.58 14.96 -1.69
C GLU A 242 -18.50 13.74 -1.74
N LYS A 243 -18.80 13.19 -2.94
CA LYS A 243 -19.53 11.92 -3.06
C LYS A 243 -18.77 10.78 -2.40
N VAL A 244 -17.47 10.68 -2.67
CA VAL A 244 -16.61 9.63 -2.10
C VAL A 244 -16.60 9.70 -0.57
N ARG A 245 -16.47 10.90 0.01
CA ARG A 245 -16.53 11.07 1.48
C ARG A 245 -17.85 10.56 2.06
N ARG A 246 -18.97 10.97 1.47
CA ARG A 246 -20.31 10.55 1.92
C ARG A 246 -20.46 9.03 1.87
N VAL A 247 -20.01 8.38 0.80
CA VAL A 247 -20.10 6.92 0.72
C VAL A 247 -19.16 6.18 1.66
N VAL A 248 -17.98 6.74 1.99
CA VAL A 248 -17.08 6.16 3.00
C VAL A 248 -17.75 6.20 4.37
N GLU A 249 -18.40 7.31 4.73
CA GLU A 249 -19.16 7.43 5.98
C GLU A 249 -20.36 6.48 6.03
N LEU A 250 -21.10 6.34 4.92
CA LEU A 250 -22.19 5.36 4.79
C LEU A 250 -21.69 3.93 4.93
N GLU A 251 -20.61 3.56 4.24
CA GLU A 251 -20.05 2.21 4.30
C GLU A 251 -19.65 1.86 5.74
N ASN A 252 -18.98 2.81 6.42
CA ASN A 252 -18.64 2.64 7.82
C ASN A 252 -19.89 2.44 8.68
N TYR A 253 -20.93 3.25 8.52
CA TYR A 253 -22.18 3.07 9.25
C TYR A 253 -22.79 1.68 9.01
N LEU A 254 -22.85 1.22 7.75
CA LEU A 254 -23.44 -0.07 7.40
C LEU A 254 -22.69 -1.24 8.05
N TYR A 255 -21.36 -1.21 8.08
CA TYR A 255 -20.58 -2.24 8.76
C TYR A 255 -20.76 -2.21 10.29
N HIS A 256 -20.89 -1.02 10.91
CA HIS A 256 -21.14 -0.93 12.35
C HIS A 256 -22.51 -1.46 12.75
N ASN A 257 -23.48 -1.45 11.84
CA ASN A 257 -24.86 -1.90 12.08
C ASN A 257 -25.21 -3.15 11.27
N SER A 258 -24.22 -3.92 10.82
CA SER A 258 -24.44 -5.05 9.90
C SER A 258 -25.34 -6.14 10.48
N ASP A 259 -25.37 -6.29 11.81
CA ASP A 259 -26.20 -7.28 12.50
C ASP A 259 -27.70 -6.96 12.47
N GLU A 260 -28.05 -5.69 12.24
CA GLU A 260 -29.44 -5.20 12.20
C GLU A 260 -29.98 -5.09 10.75
N ILE A 261 -29.11 -5.29 9.76
CA ILE A 261 -29.43 -5.13 8.34
C ILE A 261 -29.45 -6.50 7.67
N ASP A 262 -30.49 -6.76 6.88
CA ASP A 262 -30.56 -7.99 6.08
C ASP A 262 -29.37 -8.10 5.13
N ALA A 263 -28.79 -9.30 5.00
CA ALA A 263 -27.57 -9.50 4.21
C ALA A 263 -27.74 -9.14 2.72
N SER A 264 -28.91 -9.41 2.13
CA SER A 264 -29.20 -9.05 0.73
C SER A 264 -29.33 -7.53 0.58
N GLU A 265 -29.93 -6.89 1.58
CA GLU A 265 -30.04 -5.43 1.63
C GLU A 265 -28.65 -4.78 1.76
N LEU A 266 -27.84 -5.25 2.70
CA LEU A 266 -26.48 -4.76 2.95
C LEU A 266 -25.62 -4.88 1.68
N SER A 267 -25.65 -6.04 1.02
CA SER A 267 -24.92 -6.26 -0.23
C SER A 267 -25.35 -5.28 -1.33
N THR A 268 -26.66 -5.03 -1.47
CA THR A 268 -27.20 -4.08 -2.45
C THR A 268 -26.76 -2.64 -2.15
N ALA A 269 -26.76 -2.24 -0.87
CA ALA A 269 -26.32 -0.92 -0.44
C ALA A 269 -24.81 -0.72 -0.70
N LEU A 270 -23.98 -1.70 -0.36
CA LEU A 270 -22.54 -1.68 -0.61
C LEU A 270 -22.22 -1.60 -2.10
N PHE A 271 -22.94 -2.35 -2.95
CA PHE A 271 -22.77 -2.26 -4.40
C PHE A 271 -23.05 -0.85 -4.94
N ARG A 272 -24.14 -0.22 -4.47
CA ARG A 272 -24.48 1.16 -4.85
C ARG A 272 -23.46 2.18 -4.36
N ILE A 273 -22.92 1.98 -3.15
CA ILE A 273 -21.80 2.76 -2.59
C ILE A 273 -20.58 2.67 -3.50
N LYS A 274 -20.18 1.47 -3.92
CA LYS A 274 -19.05 1.29 -4.84
C LYS A 274 -19.27 1.99 -6.18
N GLN A 275 -20.51 2.03 -6.66
CA GLN A 275 -20.90 2.73 -7.90
C GLN A 275 -21.10 4.24 -7.74
N LEU A 276 -21.00 4.80 -6.53
CA LEU A 276 -21.32 6.20 -6.22
C LEU A 276 -22.74 6.62 -6.65
N THR A 277 -23.72 5.71 -6.58
CA THR A 277 -25.09 5.94 -7.07
C THR A 277 -26.16 5.97 -5.97
N GLY A 278 -27.10 6.91 -6.12
CA GLY A 278 -28.27 7.05 -5.24
C GLY A 278 -27.89 7.20 -3.77
N ILE A 279 -26.89 8.02 -3.51
CA ILE A 279 -26.30 8.27 -2.19
C ILE A 279 -27.34 8.91 -1.27
N GLU A 280 -28.12 9.89 -1.78
CA GLU A 280 -29.15 10.58 -1.02
C GLU A 280 -30.25 9.65 -0.52
N ASP A 281 -30.61 8.63 -1.30
CA ASP A 281 -31.62 7.64 -0.91
C ASP A 281 -31.10 6.71 0.17
N LEU A 282 -29.81 6.32 0.09
CA LEU A 282 -29.15 5.50 1.10
C LEU A 282 -29.02 6.28 2.42
N GLU A 283 -28.57 7.53 2.37
CA GLU A 283 -28.51 8.40 3.56
C GLU A 283 -29.88 8.58 4.19
N LYS A 284 -30.92 8.85 3.40
CA LYS A 284 -32.28 8.94 3.94
C LYS A 284 -32.71 7.64 4.58
N LYS A 285 -32.39 6.48 4.00
CA LYS A 285 -32.77 5.18 4.54
C LYS A 285 -32.06 4.86 5.85
N TYR A 286 -30.76 5.13 5.95
CA TYR A 286 -29.93 4.66 7.07
C TYR A 286 -29.66 5.73 8.13
N TYR A 287 -29.75 7.02 7.80
CA TYR A 287 -29.56 8.11 8.77
C TYR A 287 -30.86 8.73 9.28
N SER A 288 -32.01 8.42 8.65
CA SER A 288 -33.30 8.83 9.18
C SER A 288 -33.82 7.76 10.15
N ASN A 289 -33.41 7.88 11.42
CA ASN A 289 -33.87 7.16 12.62
C ASN A 289 -34.80 5.95 12.41
#